data_AF-A0AAE6BX77-F1
#
_entry.id   AF-A0AAE6BX77-F1
#
_cell.length_a   1.000
_cell.length_b   1.000
_cell.length_c   1.000
_cell.angle_alpha   90.00
_cell.angle_beta   90.00
_cell.angle_gamma   90.00
#
_symmetry.space_group_name_H-M   'P 1'
#
loop_
_entity.id
_entity.type
_entity.pdbx_description
1 polymer ?
#
loop_
_entity_poly.entity_id
_entity_poly.type
_entity_poly.pdbx_seq_one_letter_code
_entity_poly.pdbx_strand_id
1 'polypeptide(L)'
;MEITLSINKEDVMQEIAVTTAYTGGKMDNDENALHRISTVDEDENHLERFWEESRADICQELIGLVTFEGMVRDAIVTPPVDPVLPVDPIAPNSAALPPILQRQHYELRLDVSKSFDEALLPSMRLSLFSYFVQSIVAKWYVYTNKGEAGDYADKASTLLDDIHRKAVYKKKPTRPTYDD
;
A
#
# COMPACT_ATOMS: atom_id res chain seq x y z
N MET A 1 9.09 18.85 -10.97
CA MET A 1 8.17 18.07 -11.82
C MET A 1 7.46 17.13 -10.87
N GLU A 2 6.13 17.09 -10.90
CA GLU A 2 5.39 16.26 -9.94
C GLU A 2 5.18 14.84 -10.47
N ILE A 3 5.40 13.86 -9.60
CA ILE A 3 5.06 12.45 -9.83
C ILE A 3 4.15 11.95 -8.72
N THR A 4 3.31 10.96 -9.05
CA THR A 4 2.38 10.33 -8.10
C THR A 4 2.68 8.85 -7.95
N LEU A 5 2.77 8.39 -6.71
CA LEU A 5 2.77 6.99 -6.33
C LEU A 5 1.48 6.68 -5.57
N SER A 6 0.83 5.57 -5.90
CA SER A 6 -0.43 5.16 -5.27
C SER A 6 -0.42 3.68 -4.96
N ILE A 7 -0.99 3.31 -3.80
CA ILE A 7 -1.20 1.91 -3.39
C ILE A 7 -2.59 1.77 -2.74
N ASN A 8 -3.25 0.63 -2.90
CA ASN A 8 -4.49 0.36 -2.17
C ASN A 8 -4.17 -0.14 -0.77
N LYS A 9 -4.83 0.41 0.23
CA LYS A 9 -4.64 -0.02 1.62
C LYS A 9 -5.14 -1.45 1.84
N GLU A 10 -6.28 -1.81 1.24
CA GLU A 10 -6.85 -3.16 1.31
C GLU A 10 -5.87 -4.22 0.79
N ASP A 11 -5.22 -3.97 -0.35
CA ASP A 11 -4.24 -4.89 -0.93
C ASP A 11 -3.04 -5.09 0.02
N VAL A 12 -2.59 -4.01 0.68
CA VAL A 12 -1.50 -4.09 1.68
C VAL A 12 -1.93 -4.90 2.90
N MET A 13 -3.13 -4.63 3.45
CA MET A 13 -3.64 -5.35 4.62
C MET A 13 -3.84 -6.84 4.33
N GLN A 14 -4.32 -7.18 3.13
CA GLN A 14 -4.45 -8.56 2.69
C GLN A 14 -3.09 -9.26 2.61
N GLU A 15 -2.06 -8.59 2.08
CA GLU A 15 -0.72 -9.15 2.00
C GLU A 15 -0.08 -9.34 3.39
N ILE A 16 -0.35 -8.43 4.33
CA ILE A 16 0.06 -8.57 5.73
C ILE A 16 -0.59 -9.81 6.36
N ALA A 17 -1.89 -10.00 6.17
CA ALA A 17 -2.60 -11.18 6.67
C ALA A 17 -2.02 -12.49 6.11
N VAL A 18 -1.74 -12.53 4.80
CA VAL A 18 -1.10 -13.69 4.15
C VAL A 18 0.31 -13.92 4.71
N THR A 19 1.12 -12.87 4.84
CA THR A 19 2.50 -12.95 5.32
C THR A 19 2.55 -13.48 6.75
N THR A 20 1.72 -12.95 7.64
CA THR A 20 1.70 -13.33 9.05
C THR A 20 1.15 -14.74 9.25
N ALA A 21 0.11 -15.13 8.50
CA ALA A 21 -0.42 -16.50 8.50
C ALA A 21 0.61 -17.50 7.99
N TYR A 22 1.34 -17.17 6.92
CA TYR A 22 2.42 -18.03 6.41
C TYR A 22 3.53 -18.20 7.46
N THR A 23 3.97 -17.11 8.10
CA THR A 23 4.99 -17.18 9.15
C THR A 23 4.52 -18.03 10.34
N GLY A 24 3.27 -17.88 10.78
CA GLY A 24 2.74 -18.73 11.85
C GLY A 24 2.60 -20.20 11.43
N GLY A 25 2.20 -20.46 10.19
CA GLY A 25 2.01 -21.82 9.65
C GLY A 25 3.32 -22.58 9.40
N LYS A 26 4.45 -21.89 9.15
CA LYS A 26 5.77 -22.55 8.95
C LYS A 26 6.47 -22.94 10.26
N MET A 27 5.91 -22.59 11.43
CA MET A 27 6.53 -22.85 12.72
C MET A 27 6.12 -24.22 13.27
N ASP A 28 6.65 -25.30 12.69
CA ASP A 28 6.30 -26.69 13.02
C ASP A 28 6.55 -27.07 14.50
N ASN A 29 7.39 -26.31 15.20
CA ASN A 29 7.73 -26.56 16.61
C ASN A 29 6.79 -25.84 17.61
N ASP A 30 5.79 -25.10 17.12
CA ASP A 30 4.85 -24.35 17.96
C ASP A 30 3.42 -24.44 17.39
N GLU A 31 2.63 -25.36 17.93
CA GLU A 31 1.26 -25.64 17.51
C GLU A 31 0.32 -24.42 17.61
N ASN A 32 0.67 -23.41 18.42
CA ASN A 32 -0.13 -22.20 18.59
C ASN A 32 0.45 -20.98 17.85
N ALA A 33 1.54 -21.14 17.09
CA ALA A 33 2.20 -20.04 16.40
C ALA A 33 1.27 -19.37 15.38
N LEU A 34 0.47 -20.14 14.63
CA LEU A 34 -0.50 -19.58 13.69
C LEU A 34 -1.46 -18.62 14.39
N HIS A 35 -2.14 -19.09 15.43
CA HIS A 35 -3.10 -18.29 16.20
C HIS A 35 -2.46 -17.05 16.85
N ARG A 36 -1.20 -17.14 17.28
CA ARG A 36 -0.50 -16.02 17.94
C ARG A 36 0.04 -14.98 16.97
N ILE A 37 0.41 -15.38 15.75
CA ILE A 37 1.15 -14.54 14.81
C ILE A 37 0.26 -13.99 13.70
N SER A 38 -0.74 -14.74 13.23
CA SER A 38 -1.64 -14.24 12.19
C SER A 38 -2.46 -13.06 12.69
N THR A 39 -2.64 -12.05 11.85
CA THR A 39 -3.56 -10.94 12.14
C THR A 39 -5.01 -11.36 11.93
N VAL A 40 -5.90 -10.90 12.80
CA VAL A 40 -7.35 -11.05 12.68
C VAL A 40 -8.05 -9.69 12.74
N ASP A 41 -9.36 -9.66 12.50
CA ASP A 41 -10.15 -8.41 12.52
C ASP A 41 -10.04 -7.66 13.85
N GLU A 42 -9.83 -8.37 14.97
CA GLU A 42 -9.62 -7.75 16.29
C GLU A 42 -8.35 -6.89 16.37
N ASP A 43 -7.37 -7.13 15.48
CA ASP A 43 -6.10 -6.41 15.43
C ASP A 43 -6.17 -5.11 14.60
N GLU A 44 -7.32 -4.81 13.98
CA GLU A 44 -7.50 -3.69 13.03
C GLU A 44 -6.98 -2.36 13.60
N ASN A 45 -7.22 -2.07 14.88
CA ASN A 45 -6.75 -0.84 15.52
C ASN A 45 -5.22 -0.75 15.57
N HIS A 46 -4.54 -1.86 15.87
CA HIS A 46 -3.08 -1.91 15.88
C HIS A 46 -2.52 -1.72 14.47
N LEU A 47 -3.12 -2.40 13.48
CA LEU A 47 -2.72 -2.30 12.08
C LEU A 47 -2.93 -0.89 11.54
N GLU A 48 -4.03 -0.22 11.91
CA GLU A 48 -4.28 1.18 11.57
C GLU A 48 -3.17 2.09 12.12
N ARG A 49 -2.80 1.90 13.39
CA ARG A 49 -1.71 2.67 13.99
C ARG A 49 -0.39 2.44 13.26
N PHE A 50 -0.03 1.20 12.96
CA PHE A 50 1.22 0.89 12.24
C PHE A 50 1.22 1.41 10.81
N TRP A 51 0.05 1.48 10.18
CA TRP A 51 -0.14 2.12 8.88
C TRP A 51 0.17 3.61 8.96
N GLU A 52 -0.41 4.34 9.93
CA GLU A 52 -0.12 5.76 10.14
C GLU A 52 1.34 6.02 10.53
N GLU A 53 1.94 5.15 11.34
CA GLU A 53 3.38 5.23 11.65
C GLU A 53 4.22 5.05 10.38
N SER A 54 3.90 4.07 9.52
CA SER A 54 4.62 3.86 8.26
C SER A 54 4.44 4.99 7.25
N ARG A 55 3.26 5.64 7.25
CA ARG A 55 3.02 6.88 6.50
C ARG A 55 3.91 8.02 6.99
N ALA A 56 4.02 8.20 8.30
CA ALA A 56 4.89 9.21 8.89
C ALA A 56 6.38 8.94 8.58
N ASP A 57 6.82 7.69 8.69
CA ASP A 57 8.18 7.25 8.40
C ASP A 57 8.58 7.56 6.95
N ILE A 58 7.73 7.25 5.96
CA ILE A 58 8.04 7.55 4.55
C ILE A 58 8.01 9.05 4.25
N CYS A 59 7.10 9.81 4.86
CA CYS A 59 7.10 11.27 4.75
C CYS A 59 8.40 11.88 5.27
N GLN A 60 8.91 11.35 6.38
CA GLN A 60 10.14 11.81 6.99
C GLN A 60 11.37 11.45 6.14
N GLU A 61 11.41 10.25 5.56
CA GLU A 61 12.52 9.85 4.67
C GLU A 61 12.57 10.71 3.41
N LEU A 62 11.41 11.02 2.83
CA LEU A 62 11.28 11.81 1.61
C LEU A 62 11.10 13.32 1.89
N ILE A 63 11.53 13.77 3.07
CA ILE A 63 11.42 15.15 3.51
C ILE A 63 12.08 16.08 2.47
N GLY A 64 11.32 17.06 1.99
CA GLY A 64 11.75 18.00 0.94
C GLY A 64 11.41 17.59 -0.49
N LEU A 65 10.92 16.36 -0.73
CA LEU A 65 10.33 15.95 -2.00
C LEU A 65 8.80 15.90 -1.92
N VAL A 66 8.22 15.55 -0.77
CA VAL A 66 6.77 15.38 -0.61
C VAL A 66 6.03 16.70 -0.83
N THR A 67 5.11 16.71 -1.80
CA THR A 67 4.16 17.82 -2.03
C THR A 67 2.76 17.50 -1.52
N PHE A 68 2.38 16.23 -1.51
CA PHE A 68 1.12 15.77 -0.96
C PHE A 68 1.25 14.34 -0.47
N GLU A 69 0.54 14.05 0.61
CA GLU A 69 0.40 12.72 1.17
C GLU A 69 -1.00 12.58 1.77
N GLY A 70 -1.66 11.44 1.55
CA GLY A 70 -2.95 11.18 2.17
C GLY A 70 -3.73 9.99 1.63
N MET A 71 -4.80 9.64 2.35
CA MET A 71 -5.81 8.68 1.90
C MET A 71 -6.83 9.39 1.00
N VAL A 72 -7.00 8.86 -0.21
CA VAL A 72 -7.94 9.35 -1.22
C VAL A 72 -9.05 8.32 -1.39
N ARG A 73 -10.29 8.80 -1.55
CA ARG A 73 -11.46 7.95 -1.74
C ARG A 73 -11.97 8.08 -3.16
N ASP A 74 -12.00 6.97 -3.88
CA ASP A 74 -12.64 6.91 -5.19
C ASP A 74 -14.11 6.54 -5.00
N ALA A 75 -15.01 7.45 -5.36
CA ALA A 75 -16.43 7.16 -5.46
C ALA A 75 -16.70 6.48 -6.82
N ILE A 76 -16.55 5.15 -6.89
CA ILE A 76 -16.97 4.41 -8.08
C ILE A 76 -18.48 4.21 -8.00
N VAL A 77 -19.22 5.02 -8.76
CA VAL A 77 -20.63 4.77 -9.04
C VAL A 77 -20.67 3.57 -10.00
N THR A 78 -21.07 2.40 -9.52
CA THR A 78 -21.43 1.30 -10.40
C THR A 78 -22.67 1.74 -11.19
N PRO A 79 -22.65 1.68 -12.54
CA PRO A 79 -23.87 1.89 -13.30
C PRO A 79 -24.90 0.84 -12.83
N PRO A 80 -26.19 1.19 -12.73
CA PRO A 80 -27.21 0.25 -12.30
C PRO A 80 -27.15 -0.97 -13.22
N VAL A 81 -26.85 -2.14 -12.64
CA VAL A 81 -27.04 -3.40 -13.32
C VAL A 81 -28.55 -3.60 -13.38
N ASP A 82 -29.15 -3.33 -14.54
CA ASP A 82 -30.58 -3.55 -14.76
C ASP A 82 -30.95 -4.99 -14.33
N PRO A 83 -31.78 -5.17 -13.30
CA PRO A 83 -32.30 -6.49 -12.99
C PRO A 83 -33.33 -6.79 -14.07
N VAL A 84 -33.03 -7.67 -15.02
CA VAL A 84 -34.09 -8.37 -15.75
C VAL A 84 -34.76 -9.32 -14.76
N LEU A 85 -35.65 -8.80 -13.94
CA LEU A 85 -36.55 -9.59 -13.09
C LEU A 85 -37.88 -9.76 -13.82
N PRO A 86 -38.46 -10.98 -13.87
CA PRO A 86 -39.82 -11.18 -14.31
C PRO A 86 -40.76 -10.33 -13.45
N VAL A 87 -41.68 -9.62 -14.11
CA VAL A 87 -42.57 -8.65 -13.48
C VAL A 87 -43.64 -9.38 -12.65
N ASP A 88 -43.42 -9.54 -11.34
CA ASP A 88 -44.49 -9.87 -10.40
C ASP A 88 -45.10 -8.57 -9.84
N PRO A 89 -46.43 -8.38 -9.91
CA PRO A 89 -47.06 -7.20 -9.35
C PRO A 89 -47.22 -7.37 -7.84
N ILE A 90 -46.89 -6.29 -7.11
CA ILE A 90 -47.14 -6.04 -5.66
C ILE A 90 -45.88 -6.20 -4.77
N ALA A 91 -45.02 -5.17 -4.78
CA ALA A 91 -44.28 -4.72 -3.59
C ALA A 91 -44.01 -3.20 -3.70
N PRO A 92 -44.17 -2.41 -2.63
CA PRO A 92 -43.83 -0.99 -2.66
C PRO A 92 -42.30 -0.83 -2.79
N ASN A 93 -41.88 0.02 -3.73
CA ASN A 93 -40.49 0.31 -4.09
C ASN A 93 -39.58 0.59 -2.88
N SER A 94 -38.79 -0.40 -2.48
CA SER A 94 -37.48 -0.18 -1.87
C SER A 94 -36.47 -0.11 -3.01
N ALA A 95 -36.30 1.06 -3.63
CA ALA A 95 -35.24 1.29 -4.60
C ALA A 95 -33.89 1.16 -3.86
N ALA A 96 -33.29 -0.04 -3.92
CA ALA A 96 -31.95 -0.27 -3.40
C ALA A 96 -30.98 0.62 -4.21
N LEU A 97 -30.34 1.58 -3.54
CA LEU A 97 -29.24 2.35 -4.11
C LEU A 97 -28.17 1.36 -4.63
N PRO A 98 -27.52 1.62 -5.77
CA PRO A 98 -26.45 0.75 -6.26
C PRO A 98 -25.34 0.65 -5.21
N PRO A 99 -24.73 -0.54 -5.03
CA PRO A 99 -23.60 -0.70 -4.11
C PRO A 99 -22.43 0.15 -4.61
N ILE A 100 -22.12 1.23 -3.87
CA ILE A 100 -20.94 2.05 -4.10
C ILE A 100 -19.74 1.24 -3.62
N LEU A 101 -18.87 0.83 -4.54
CA LEU A 101 -17.57 0.25 -4.16
C LEU A 101 -16.66 1.42 -3.79
N GLN A 102 -16.59 1.75 -2.50
CA GLN A 102 -15.67 2.76 -2.00
C GLN A 102 -14.28 2.12 -1.87
N ARG A 103 -13.40 2.33 -2.85
CA ARG A 103 -11.99 1.97 -2.71
C ARG A 103 -11.21 3.16 -2.17
N GLN A 104 -10.42 2.91 -1.12
CA GLN A 104 -9.51 3.90 -0.56
C GLN A 104 -8.08 3.54 -0.96
N HIS A 105 -7.39 4.50 -1.57
CA HIS A 105 -5.99 4.34 -1.92
C HIS A 105 -5.17 5.41 -1.21
N TYR A 106 -3.94 5.06 -0.88
CA TYR A 106 -2.93 5.99 -0.42
C TYR A 106 -2.28 6.66 -1.62
N GLU A 107 -2.13 7.98 -1.56
CA GLU A 107 -1.47 8.76 -2.59
C GLU A 107 -0.30 9.55 -1.98
N LEU A 108 0.87 9.43 -2.63
CA LEU A 108 2.09 10.14 -2.30
C LEU A 108 2.57 10.89 -3.55
N ARG A 109 2.54 12.23 -3.51
CA ARG A 109 3.05 13.09 -4.58
C ARG A 109 4.39 13.68 -4.21
N LEU A 110 5.32 13.65 -5.16
CA LEU A 110 6.69 14.09 -4.98
C LEU A 110 7.05 15.12 -6.05
N ASP A 111 7.65 16.25 -5.66
CA ASP A 111 8.32 17.18 -6.57
C ASP A 111 9.75 16.72 -6.81
N VAL A 112 9.96 16.10 -7.97
CA VAL A 112 11.24 15.59 -8.41
C VAL A 112 11.87 16.48 -9.49
N SER A 113 13.14 16.20 -9.81
CA SER A 113 13.85 16.88 -10.89
C SER A 113 13.10 16.77 -12.23
N LYS A 114 13.15 17.82 -13.06
CA LYS A 114 12.66 17.76 -14.46
C LYS A 114 13.36 16.70 -15.32
N SER A 115 14.53 16.26 -14.89
CA SER A 115 15.31 15.19 -15.54
C SER A 115 15.07 13.81 -14.91
N PHE A 116 14.02 13.63 -14.11
CA PHE A 116 13.71 12.35 -13.48
C PHE A 116 13.43 11.25 -14.52
N ASP A 117 13.77 10.01 -14.17
CA ASP A 117 13.51 8.86 -15.01
C ASP A 117 12.16 8.20 -14.71
N GLU A 118 11.13 8.55 -15.49
CA GLU A 118 9.81 7.93 -15.37
C GLU A 118 9.80 6.40 -15.53
N ALA A 119 10.82 5.80 -16.15
CA ALA A 119 10.93 4.33 -16.23
C ALA A 119 11.12 3.67 -14.85
N LEU A 120 11.50 4.45 -13.82
CA LEU A 120 11.63 3.97 -12.45
C LEU A 120 10.28 3.86 -11.72
N LEU A 121 9.23 4.55 -12.18
CA LEU A 121 7.93 4.63 -11.50
C LEU A 121 7.32 3.26 -11.18
N PRO A 122 7.27 2.26 -12.09
CA PRO A 122 6.70 0.96 -11.77
C PRO A 122 7.44 0.27 -10.62
N SER A 123 8.78 0.35 -10.62
CA SER A 123 9.61 -0.23 -9.56
C SER A 123 9.47 0.52 -8.24
N MET A 124 9.26 1.84 -8.27
CA MET A 124 9.03 2.65 -7.07
C MET A 124 7.69 2.32 -6.44
N ARG A 125 6.62 2.13 -7.23
CA ARG A 125 5.32 1.70 -6.70
C ARG A 125 5.39 0.33 -6.03
N LEU A 126 6.12 -0.62 -6.62
CA LEU A 126 6.34 -1.94 -6.02
C LEU A 126 7.16 -1.85 -4.72
N SER A 127 8.17 -0.97 -4.70
CA SER A 127 8.99 -0.75 -3.51
C SER A 127 8.17 -0.11 -2.39
N LEU A 128 7.29 0.84 -2.74
CA LEU A 128 6.34 1.48 -1.82
C LEU A 128 5.38 0.45 -1.21
N PHE A 129 4.76 -0.38 -2.04
CA PHE A 129 3.89 -1.46 -1.55
C PHE A 129 4.64 -2.41 -0.61
N SER A 130 5.81 -2.89 -1.04
CA SER A 130 6.65 -3.79 -0.25
C SER A 130 7.06 -3.14 1.07
N TYR A 131 7.39 -1.85 1.06
CA TYR A 131 7.77 -1.11 2.26
C TYR A 131 6.66 -1.14 3.31
N PHE A 132 5.42 -0.81 2.92
CA PHE A 132 4.28 -0.83 3.85
C PHE A 132 4.07 -2.22 4.47
N VAL A 133 4.11 -3.28 3.66
CA VAL A 133 3.97 -4.65 4.15
C VAL A 133 5.09 -5.00 5.14
N GLN A 134 6.35 -4.79 4.77
CA GLN A 134 7.49 -5.14 5.63
C GLN A 134 7.52 -4.31 6.92
N SER A 135 7.23 -3.01 6.83
CA SER A 135 7.21 -2.09 7.97
C SER A 135 6.13 -2.46 8.98
N ILE A 136 4.90 -2.73 8.51
CA ILE A 136 3.79 -3.09 9.40
C ILE A 136 3.99 -4.48 10.00
N VAL A 137 4.45 -5.45 9.20
CA VAL A 137 4.77 -6.80 9.71
C VAL A 137 5.88 -6.74 10.76
N ALA A 138 6.93 -5.95 10.55
CA ALA A 138 7.98 -5.76 11.54
C ALA A 138 7.42 -5.24 12.87
N LYS A 139 6.59 -4.18 12.81
CA LYS A 139 5.94 -3.58 13.98
C LYS A 139 5.02 -4.58 14.70
N TRP A 140 4.27 -5.39 13.95
CA TRP A 140 3.45 -6.46 14.51
C TRP A 140 4.29 -7.55 15.20
N TYR A 141 5.38 -7.98 14.55
CA TYR A 141 6.27 -9.03 15.07
C TYR A 141 7.02 -8.63 16.33
N VAL A 142 7.18 -7.34 16.63
CA VAL A 142 7.65 -6.89 17.96
C VAL A 142 6.77 -7.45 19.09
N TYR A 143 5.48 -7.68 18.84
CA TYR A 143 4.55 -8.26 19.81
C TYR A 143 4.43 -9.77 19.69
N THR A 144 4.39 -10.31 18.47
CA THR A 144 3.99 -11.70 18.21
C THR A 144 5.14 -12.64 17.84
N ASN A 145 6.22 -12.13 17.25
CA ASN A 145 7.38 -12.91 16.78
C ASN A 145 8.69 -12.09 16.75
N LYS A 146 9.20 -11.73 17.94
CA LYS A 146 10.36 -10.84 18.10
C LYS A 146 11.63 -11.28 17.38
N GLY A 147 11.79 -12.60 17.14
CA GLY A 147 12.97 -13.16 16.50
C GLY A 147 13.13 -12.74 15.04
N GLU A 148 12.03 -12.57 14.30
CA GLU A 148 12.07 -12.16 12.89
C GLU A 148 11.79 -10.66 12.70
N ALA A 149 11.32 -9.95 13.73
CA ALA A 149 10.91 -8.54 13.63
C ALA A 149 12.03 -7.64 13.05
N GLY A 150 13.28 -7.86 13.45
CA GLY A 150 14.44 -7.10 12.96
C GLY A 150 14.66 -7.26 11.46
N ASP A 151 14.60 -8.47 10.94
CA ASP A 151 14.83 -8.75 9.51
C ASP A 151 13.79 -8.05 8.62
N TYR A 152 12.54 -7.96 9.08
CA TYR A 152 11.49 -7.24 8.37
C TYR A 152 11.70 -5.71 8.46
N ALA A 153 12.17 -5.20 9.60
CA ALA A 153 12.50 -3.78 9.76
C ALA A 153 13.68 -3.35 8.87
N ASP A 154 14.71 -4.18 8.75
CA ASP A 154 15.87 -3.94 7.89
C ASP A 154 15.47 -3.93 6.41
N LYS A 155 14.59 -4.86 5.99
CA LYS A 155 14.02 -4.86 4.64
C LYS A 155 13.21 -3.61 4.36
N ALA A 156 12.37 -3.17 5.31
CA ALA A 156 11.59 -1.95 5.18
C ALA A 156 12.51 -0.72 5.01
N SER A 157 13.57 -0.62 5.81
CA SER A 157 14.57 0.45 5.72
C SER A 157 15.27 0.46 4.35
N THR A 158 15.67 -0.71 3.85
CA THR A 158 16.28 -0.85 2.52
C THR A 158 15.34 -0.41 1.40
N LEU A 159 14.04 -0.68 1.53
CA LEU A 159 13.03 -0.27 0.55
C LEU A 159 12.79 1.24 0.56
N LEU A 160 12.78 1.87 1.74
CA LEU A 160 12.72 3.32 1.87
C LEU A 160 13.91 4.01 1.18
N ASP A 161 15.13 3.54 1.48
CA ASP A 161 16.36 4.04 0.85
C ASP A 161 16.31 3.91 -0.68
N ASP A 162 15.79 2.78 -1.18
CA ASP A 162 15.66 2.56 -2.62
C ASP A 162 14.65 3.50 -3.28
N ILE A 163 13.50 3.75 -2.64
CA ILE A 163 12.51 4.74 -3.09
C ILE A 163 13.14 6.13 -3.14
N HIS A 164 13.81 6.55 -2.06
CA HIS A 164 14.45 7.86 -1.98
C HIS A 164 15.52 8.00 -3.08
N ARG A 165 16.42 7.03 -3.20
CA ARG A 165 17.49 7.02 -4.22
C ARG A 165 16.92 7.12 -5.64
N LYS A 166 15.82 6.41 -5.92
CA LYS A 166 15.16 6.49 -7.23
C LYS A 166 14.51 7.86 -7.45
N ALA A 167 13.84 8.42 -6.44
CA ALA A 167 13.20 9.73 -6.52
C ALA A 167 14.19 10.86 -6.88
N VAL A 168 15.42 10.79 -6.37
CA VAL A 168 16.48 11.79 -6.66
C VAL A 168 17.31 11.47 -7.90
N TYR A 169 17.09 10.33 -8.55
CA TYR A 169 17.84 9.93 -9.74
C TYR A 169 17.53 10.83 -10.95
N LYS A 170 18.59 11.25 -11.65
CA LYS A 170 18.49 12.13 -12.82
C LYS A 170 19.01 11.38 -14.06
N LYS A 171 18.20 11.37 -15.12
CA LYS A 171 18.62 10.90 -16.46
C LYS A 171 19.87 11.65 -16.91
N LYS A 172 20.80 10.91 -17.52
CA LYS A 172 21.96 11.52 -18.19
C LYS A 172 21.47 12.35 -19.38
N PRO A 173 22.06 13.53 -19.64
CA PRO A 173 21.70 14.34 -20.80
C PRO A 173 21.94 13.56 -22.10
N THR A 174 20.94 13.49 -22.97
CA THR A 174 21.09 12.93 -24.31
C THR A 174 21.57 14.03 -25.26
N ARG A 175 22.64 13.77 -26.02
CA ARG A 175 23.15 14.73 -27.01
C ARG A 175 22.09 14.96 -28.10
N PRO A 176 21.72 16.22 -28.44
CA PRO A 176 20.85 16.49 -29.56
C PRO A 176 21.50 16.01 -30.86
N THR A 177 20.79 15.20 -31.63
CA THR A 177 21.16 14.89 -33.01
C THR A 177 20.56 15.99 -33.88
N TYR A 178 21.38 16.70 -34.64
CA TYR A 178 20.93 17.62 -35.66
C TYR A 178 20.88 16.83 -36.98
N ASP A 179 19.75 16.85 -37.67
CA ASP A 179 19.69 16.46 -39.08
C ASP A 179 20.32 17.59 -39.91
N ASP A 180 21.26 17.22 -40.79
CA ASP A 180 21.96 18.14 -41.72
C ASP A 180 21.03 18.69 -42.81
#